data_AF-A0A8J7Z468-F1
#
_entry.id   AF-A0A8J7Z468-F1
#
_cell.length_a   1.000
_cell.length_b   1.000
_cell.length_c   1.000
_cell.angle_alpha   90.00
_cell.angle_beta   90.00
_cell.angle_gamma   90.00
#
_symmetry.space_group_name_H-M   'P 1'
#
loop_
_entity.id
_entity.type
_entity.pdbx_description
1 polymer ?
#
loop_
_entity_poly.entity_id
_entity_poly.type
_entity_poly.pdbx_seq_one_letter_code
_entity_poly.pdbx_strand_id
1 'polypeptide(L)'
;MNPLSGKPTQLSAPLSVALAPRQTISLEAPLATDLVLFRSARLVSPSPRQAPSAPTPAGSSQIVDEILFIDRRVSGYQSLEAGVRSGMTIIELHPNQDGIVQISDALEQFRVRKAVHIVSLGDKGVVRLGAAQFSNSTLGLYSSDLKSWATSFDTGVEILIYGSNFGVDRKLLERVSTLTGANIAASSDRTGSSTLGGDWELEQKVVRVNTAAIATQLAFQPTTLNTYAATFSL
;
A
#
# COMPACT_ATOMS: atom_id res chain seq x y z
N MET A 1 -0.43 -28.78 -59.02
CA MET A 1 -1.85 -28.64 -59.39
C MET A 1 -2.57 -27.97 -58.23
N ASN A 2 -3.14 -26.79 -58.50
CA ASN A 2 -3.95 -25.99 -57.59
C ASN A 2 -5.36 -25.94 -58.19
N PRO A 3 -6.46 -25.94 -57.41
CA PRO A 3 -7.71 -25.38 -57.89
C PRO A 3 -7.99 -24.00 -57.26
N LEU A 4 -8.48 -23.13 -58.14
CA LEU A 4 -8.86 -21.74 -57.96
C LEU A 4 -10.32 -21.61 -57.49
N SER A 5 -10.58 -20.64 -56.63
CA SER A 5 -11.76 -19.74 -56.63
C SER A 5 -11.59 -18.77 -55.45
N GLY A 6 -11.76 -17.46 -55.52
CA GLY A 6 -12.57 -16.64 -56.42
C GLY A 6 -13.40 -15.67 -55.57
N LYS A 7 -12.89 -14.42 -55.45
CA LYS A 7 -13.38 -13.16 -54.84
C LYS A 7 -14.92 -12.88 -54.84
N PRO A 8 -15.51 -11.90 -54.07
CA PRO A 8 -15.02 -10.50 -53.99
C PRO A 8 -15.26 -9.64 -52.73
N THR A 9 -14.49 -8.55 -52.73
CA THR A 9 -14.57 -7.19 -52.15
C THR A 9 -15.92 -6.65 -51.64
N GLN A 10 -15.89 -5.91 -50.52
CA GLN A 10 -16.72 -4.70 -50.33
C GLN A 10 -16.01 -3.69 -49.42
N LEU A 11 -15.93 -2.47 -49.94
CA LEU A 11 -15.28 -1.26 -49.45
C LEU A 11 -16.42 -0.35 -48.97
N SER A 12 -16.37 0.24 -47.77
CA SER A 12 -17.21 1.40 -47.42
C SER A 12 -16.66 2.21 -46.26
N ALA A 13 -16.85 3.51 -46.39
CA ALA A 13 -16.13 4.67 -45.85
C ALA A 13 -16.53 5.09 -44.41
N PRO A 14 -15.86 6.10 -43.80
CA PRO A 14 -16.04 6.50 -42.40
C PRO A 14 -17.18 7.51 -42.21
N LEU A 15 -17.74 7.63 -40.99
CA LEU A 15 -18.68 8.69 -40.63
C LEU A 15 -18.19 9.55 -39.45
N SER A 16 -17.86 10.79 -39.81
CA SER A 16 -18.13 12.09 -39.20
C SER A 16 -18.24 12.29 -37.68
N VAL A 17 -17.39 13.23 -37.25
CA VAL A 17 -17.47 14.14 -36.11
C VAL A 17 -18.84 14.83 -36.00
N ALA A 18 -19.36 14.94 -34.77
CA ALA A 18 -20.34 15.96 -34.38
C ALA A 18 -19.96 16.55 -33.01
N LEU A 19 -19.71 17.85 -33.01
CA LEU A 19 -19.37 18.70 -31.87
C LEU A 19 -20.46 19.79 -31.79
N ALA A 20 -21.13 19.96 -30.63
CA ALA A 20 -21.78 21.20 -30.14
C ALA A 20 -22.79 20.88 -29.00
N PRO A 21 -23.29 21.87 -28.24
CA PRO A 21 -22.61 23.04 -27.66
C PRO A 21 -22.86 23.18 -26.13
N ARG A 22 -22.06 24.05 -25.49
CA ARG A 22 -22.22 24.53 -24.11
C ARG A 22 -23.59 25.19 -23.89
N GLN A 23 -24.23 24.91 -22.75
CA GLN A 23 -25.32 25.72 -22.24
C GLN A 23 -24.85 26.57 -21.06
N THR A 24 -24.74 27.86 -21.31
CA THR A 24 -24.71 28.97 -20.35
C THR A 24 -26.10 29.14 -19.76
N ILE A 25 -26.24 29.09 -18.43
CA ILE A 25 -27.45 29.51 -17.73
C ILE A 25 -27.24 30.97 -17.29
N SER A 26 -28.04 31.84 -17.88
CA SER A 26 -28.12 33.27 -17.61
C SER A 26 -28.73 33.57 -16.23
N LEU A 27 -28.20 34.62 -15.60
CA LEU A 27 -28.83 35.32 -14.47
C LEU A 27 -30.10 36.02 -14.97
N GLU A 28 -31.22 35.82 -14.26
CA GLU A 28 -32.28 36.82 -14.19
C GLU A 28 -32.73 36.99 -12.74
N ALA A 29 -32.71 38.25 -12.29
CA ALA A 29 -33.36 38.72 -11.08
C ALA A 29 -34.51 39.63 -11.53
N PRO A 30 -35.65 39.64 -10.83
CA PRO A 30 -36.50 40.81 -10.82
C PRO A 30 -36.46 41.52 -9.46
N LEU A 31 -36.27 42.82 -9.56
CA LEU A 31 -36.52 43.84 -8.56
C LEU A 31 -38.05 43.91 -8.32
N ALA A 32 -38.50 43.81 -7.07
CA ALA A 32 -39.83 44.27 -6.68
C ALA A 32 -39.76 44.95 -5.31
N THR A 33 -39.88 46.27 -5.38
CA THR A 33 -40.17 47.21 -4.31
C THR A 33 -41.55 46.90 -3.74
N ASP A 34 -41.68 46.71 -2.43
CA ASP A 34 -42.86 47.20 -1.73
C ASP A 34 -42.60 47.48 -0.25
N LEU A 35 -42.98 48.69 0.16
CA LEU A 35 -42.80 49.27 1.48
C LEU A 35 -44.15 49.22 2.18
N VAL A 36 -44.37 48.29 3.11
CA VAL A 36 -45.57 48.32 3.97
C VAL A 36 -45.23 48.09 5.45
N LEU A 37 -45.43 49.19 6.17
CA LEU A 37 -45.76 49.42 7.59
C LEU A 37 -45.55 48.32 8.65
N PHE A 38 -44.86 48.75 9.70
CA PHE A 38 -44.73 48.15 11.03
C PHE A 38 -46.06 47.68 11.66
N ARG A 39 -46.06 46.45 12.19
CA ARG A 39 -46.84 46.06 13.38
C ARG A 39 -46.01 45.15 14.30
N SER A 40 -46.18 45.37 15.60
CA SER A 40 -45.31 44.98 16.69
C SER A 40 -45.26 43.47 17.02
N ALA A 41 -44.08 43.09 17.52
CA ALA A 41 -43.84 42.15 18.63
C ALA A 41 -44.08 40.65 18.42
N ARG A 42 -42.99 39.94 18.11
CA ARG A 42 -42.53 38.80 18.93
C ARG A 42 -41.02 38.72 18.85
N LEU A 43 -40.34 38.87 19.99
CA LEU A 43 -38.92 38.53 20.12
C LEU A 43 -38.79 37.01 19.97
N VAL A 44 -38.54 36.55 18.74
CA VAL A 44 -37.96 35.24 18.51
C VAL A 44 -36.46 35.43 18.64
N SER A 45 -35.88 34.98 19.75
CA SER A 45 -34.43 34.88 19.89
C SER A 45 -33.89 34.00 18.76
N PRO A 46 -32.96 34.49 17.91
CA PRO A 46 -32.30 33.60 16.98
C PRO A 46 -31.48 32.60 17.80
N SER A 47 -31.75 31.30 17.62
CA SER A 47 -30.84 30.25 18.07
C SER A 47 -29.43 30.59 17.57
N PRO A 48 -28.36 30.38 18.36
CA PRO A 48 -27.01 30.63 17.90
C PRO A 48 -26.80 29.80 16.62
N ARG A 49 -26.54 30.49 15.50
CA ARG A 49 -26.04 29.86 14.28
C ARG A 49 -24.84 29.02 14.70
N GLN A 50 -24.93 27.69 14.56
CA GLN A 50 -23.75 26.85 14.61
C GLN A 50 -22.76 27.43 13.61
N ALA A 51 -21.60 27.86 14.10
CA ALA A 51 -20.47 28.16 13.24
C ALA A 51 -20.20 26.92 12.38
N PRO A 52 -19.76 27.08 11.11
CA PRO A 52 -19.29 25.95 10.34
C PRO A 52 -18.25 25.21 11.19
N SER A 53 -18.49 23.93 11.44
CA SER A 53 -17.58 23.08 12.19
C SER A 53 -16.18 23.27 11.61
N ALA A 54 -15.25 23.71 12.45
CA ALA A 54 -13.85 23.79 12.07
C ALA A 54 -13.43 22.43 11.48
N PRO A 55 -12.59 22.40 10.43
CA PRO A 55 -12.05 21.14 9.94
C PRO A 55 -11.41 20.43 11.12
N THR A 56 -11.83 19.19 11.37
CA THR A 56 -11.17 18.28 12.30
C THR A 56 -9.67 18.36 12.02
N PRO A 57 -8.81 18.60 13.02
CA PRO A 57 -7.38 18.52 12.78
C PRO A 57 -7.11 17.12 12.24
N ALA A 58 -6.53 17.04 11.05
CA ALA A 58 -6.01 15.79 10.50
C ALA A 58 -5.21 15.13 11.61
N GLY A 59 -5.59 13.91 12.00
CA GLY A 59 -5.05 13.23 13.18
C GLY A 59 -3.53 13.26 13.14
N SER A 60 -2.90 13.60 14.27
CA SER A 60 -1.45 13.53 14.40
C SER A 60 -1.00 12.09 14.15
N SER A 61 -0.21 11.88 13.10
CA SER A 61 0.33 10.58 12.77
C SER A 61 1.26 10.08 13.88
N GLN A 62 1.12 8.81 14.28
CA GLN A 62 1.92 8.21 15.33
C GLN A 62 3.34 7.94 14.84
N ILE A 63 4.35 8.44 15.55
CA ILE A 63 5.75 8.23 15.16
C ILE A 63 6.24 6.90 15.74
N VAL A 64 6.77 6.04 14.87
CA VAL A 64 7.33 4.72 15.22
C VAL A 64 8.70 4.56 14.59
N ASP A 65 9.60 3.85 15.28
CA ASP A 65 10.90 3.52 14.69
C ASP A 65 10.75 2.39 13.67
N GLU A 66 10.13 1.28 14.09
CA GLU A 66 9.99 0.08 13.28
C GLU A 66 8.56 -0.46 13.41
N ILE A 67 8.02 -0.93 12.30
CA ILE A 67 6.68 -1.53 12.22
C ILE A 67 6.76 -2.88 11.52
N LEU A 68 6.06 -3.88 12.05
CA LEU A 68 5.96 -5.23 11.53
C LEU A 68 4.54 -5.51 11.05
N PHE A 69 4.41 -5.86 9.77
CA PHE A 69 3.22 -6.45 9.20
C PHE A 69 3.40 -7.96 9.08
N ILE A 70 2.46 -8.73 9.61
CA ILE A 70 2.53 -10.20 9.60
C ILE A 70 1.25 -10.81 9.03
N ASP A 71 1.39 -11.58 7.95
CA ASP A 71 0.27 -12.34 7.38
C ASP A 71 -0.07 -13.53 8.28
N ARG A 72 -1.33 -13.57 8.74
CA ARG A 72 -1.86 -14.65 9.58
C ARG A 72 -1.90 -16.03 8.90
N ARG A 73 -1.66 -16.09 7.58
CA ARG A 73 -1.44 -17.36 6.86
C ARG A 73 -0.08 -18.00 7.14
N VAL A 74 0.87 -17.24 7.68
CA VAL A 74 2.18 -17.78 8.06
C VAL A 74 1.99 -18.76 9.22
N SER A 75 2.49 -19.97 9.06
CA SER A 75 2.27 -21.05 10.04
C SER A 75 2.90 -20.69 11.38
N GLY A 76 2.13 -20.66 12.48
CA GLY A 76 2.67 -20.28 13.78
C GLY A 76 3.02 -18.79 13.90
N TYR A 77 2.33 -17.91 13.16
CA TYR A 77 2.54 -16.47 13.22
C TYR A 77 2.46 -15.91 14.65
N GLN A 78 1.61 -16.45 15.53
CA GLN A 78 1.51 -16.01 16.92
C GLN A 78 2.82 -16.24 17.70
N SER A 79 3.54 -17.32 17.41
CA SER A 79 4.86 -17.58 18.00
C SER A 79 5.91 -16.60 17.49
N LEU A 80 5.79 -16.16 16.24
CA LEU A 80 6.64 -15.10 15.68
C LEU A 80 6.35 -13.77 16.36
N GLU A 81 5.08 -13.39 16.53
CA GLU A 81 4.65 -12.16 17.21
C GLU A 81 5.13 -12.09 18.65
N ALA A 82 4.94 -13.17 19.42
CA ALA A 82 5.45 -13.27 20.79
C ALA A 82 6.98 -13.13 20.86
N GLY A 83 7.65 -13.40 19.75
CA GLY A 83 9.08 -13.37 19.58
C GLY A 83 9.66 -12.09 18.97
N VAL A 84 8.86 -11.04 18.75
CA VAL A 84 9.30 -9.77 18.17
C VAL A 84 10.17 -8.99 19.16
N ARG A 85 11.15 -8.24 18.65
CA ARG A 85 11.98 -7.34 19.47
C ARG A 85 11.12 -6.26 20.14
N SER A 86 11.52 -5.80 21.31
CA SER A 86 10.78 -4.76 22.03
C SER A 86 10.77 -3.44 21.26
N GLY A 87 9.69 -2.67 21.42
CA GLY A 87 9.56 -1.33 20.83
C GLY A 87 9.07 -1.29 19.38
N MET A 88 8.69 -2.43 18.80
CA MET A 88 8.09 -2.51 17.47
C MET A 88 6.56 -2.40 17.54
N THR A 89 5.96 -1.74 16.55
CA THR A 89 4.52 -1.81 16.32
C THR A 89 4.21 -3.05 15.48
N ILE A 90 3.20 -3.83 15.83
CA ILE A 90 2.84 -5.06 15.11
C ILE A 90 1.42 -4.90 14.56
N ILE A 91 1.23 -5.24 13.29
CA ILE A 91 -0.06 -5.25 12.60
C ILE A 91 -0.26 -6.59 11.91
N GLU A 92 -1.31 -7.30 12.32
CA GLU A 92 -1.74 -8.54 11.69
C GLU A 92 -2.49 -8.25 10.38
N LEU A 93 -2.10 -8.91 9.30
CA LEU A 93 -2.85 -8.84 8.04
C LEU A 93 -3.93 -9.92 8.01
N HIS A 94 -5.15 -9.50 7.75
CA HIS A 94 -6.27 -10.40 7.58
C HIS A 94 -6.11 -11.22 6.30
N PRO A 95 -6.36 -12.54 6.35
CA PRO A 95 -6.13 -13.38 5.21
C PRO A 95 -7.06 -13.05 4.04
N ASN A 96 -8.31 -12.65 4.31
CA ASN A 96 -9.32 -12.47 3.26
C ASN A 96 -9.39 -11.06 2.67
N GLN A 97 -8.47 -10.18 3.07
CA GLN A 97 -8.38 -8.81 2.58
C GLN A 97 -7.08 -8.64 1.80
N ASP A 98 -7.04 -7.70 0.87
CA ASP A 98 -5.83 -7.37 0.13
C ASP A 98 -4.75 -6.87 1.10
N GLY A 99 -3.61 -7.55 1.19
CA GLY A 99 -2.58 -7.22 2.16
C GLY A 99 -1.80 -5.94 1.81
N ILE A 100 -1.70 -5.58 0.53
CA ILE A 100 -1.03 -4.33 0.14
C ILE A 100 -1.91 -3.14 0.51
N VAL A 101 -3.22 -3.25 0.30
CA VAL A 101 -4.19 -2.22 0.74
C VAL A 101 -4.17 -2.08 2.26
N GLN A 102 -4.21 -3.19 3.01
CA GLN A 102 -4.13 -3.15 4.48
C GLN A 102 -2.86 -2.46 5.00
N ILE A 103 -1.69 -2.74 4.39
CA ILE A 103 -0.43 -2.07 4.75
C ILE A 103 -0.54 -0.57 4.45
N SER A 104 -1.12 -0.20 3.29
CA SER A 104 -1.29 1.20 2.89
C SER A 104 -2.16 1.97 3.87
N ASP A 105 -3.36 1.43 4.16
CA ASP A 105 -4.32 2.03 5.09
C ASP A 105 -3.71 2.20 6.49
N ALA A 106 -2.94 1.20 6.95
CA ALA A 106 -2.24 1.28 8.22
C ALA A 106 -1.16 2.37 8.22
N LEU A 107 -0.31 2.41 7.19
CA LEU A 107 0.81 3.36 7.12
C LEU A 107 0.36 4.82 7.10
N GLU A 108 -0.84 5.14 6.61
CA GLU A 108 -1.40 6.50 6.70
C GLU A 108 -1.47 7.03 8.14
N GLN A 109 -1.58 6.14 9.12
CA GLN A 109 -1.65 6.48 10.54
C GLN A 109 -0.27 6.70 11.17
N PHE A 110 0.83 6.33 10.49
CA PHE A 110 2.17 6.32 11.07
C PHE A 110 3.18 7.21 10.33
N ARG A 111 4.21 7.62 11.07
CA ARG A 111 5.49 8.10 10.53
C ARG A 111 6.58 7.13 10.97
N VAL A 112 7.07 6.36 10.01
CA VAL A 112 8.08 5.32 10.22
C VAL A 112 9.46 5.92 10.03
N ARG A 113 10.32 5.79 11.04
CA ARG A 113 11.66 6.41 11.03
C ARG A 113 12.78 5.51 10.54
N LYS A 114 12.65 4.19 10.74
CA LYS A 114 13.73 3.23 10.45
C LYS A 114 13.31 2.12 9.51
N ALA A 115 12.28 1.34 9.85
CA ALA A 115 11.99 0.16 9.04
C ALA A 115 10.53 -0.30 9.02
N VAL A 116 10.17 -0.90 7.89
CA VAL A 116 8.97 -1.71 7.71
C VAL A 116 9.38 -3.16 7.51
N HIS A 117 8.86 -4.04 8.35
CA HIS A 117 9.06 -5.48 8.26
C HIS A 117 7.78 -6.12 7.71
N ILE A 118 7.90 -7.01 6.72
CA ILE A 118 6.75 -7.66 6.08
C ILE A 118 6.96 -9.16 6.08
N VAL A 119 6.13 -9.89 6.83
CA VAL A 119 6.19 -11.35 6.96
C VAL A 119 5.04 -11.98 6.19
N SER A 120 5.40 -12.85 5.24
CA SER A 120 4.49 -13.39 4.25
C SER A 120 4.88 -14.79 3.82
N LEU A 121 3.99 -15.47 3.09
CA LEU A 121 4.39 -16.66 2.34
C LEU A 121 4.94 -16.23 0.98
N GLY A 122 5.96 -16.92 0.49
CA GLY A 122 6.66 -16.56 -0.74
C GLY A 122 6.98 -17.74 -1.66
N ASP A 123 7.15 -17.40 -2.93
CA ASP A 123 7.74 -18.24 -3.97
C ASP A 123 8.63 -17.34 -4.86
N LYS A 124 9.25 -17.89 -5.90
CA LYS A 124 10.20 -17.19 -6.78
C LYS A 124 9.62 -15.89 -7.35
N GLY A 125 10.07 -14.75 -6.80
CA GLY A 125 9.61 -13.42 -7.22
C GLY A 125 8.16 -13.09 -6.86
N VAL A 126 7.55 -13.81 -5.92
CA VAL A 126 6.15 -13.66 -5.52
C VAL A 126 6.02 -13.73 -4.00
N VAL A 127 5.20 -12.85 -3.42
CA VAL A 127 4.68 -13.03 -2.05
C VAL A 127 3.17 -13.02 -2.04
N ARG A 128 2.59 -13.74 -1.09
CA ARG A 128 1.16 -13.69 -0.76
C ARG A 128 0.98 -12.91 0.53
N LEU A 129 0.26 -11.80 0.43
CA LEU A 129 -0.06 -10.88 1.53
C LEU A 129 -1.57 -10.75 1.62
N GLY A 130 -2.19 -11.40 2.60
CA GLY A 130 -3.63 -11.51 2.60
C GLY A 130 -4.10 -12.17 1.29
N ALA A 131 -5.16 -11.63 0.70
CA ALA A 131 -5.68 -12.10 -0.59
C ALA A 131 -4.82 -11.66 -1.79
N ALA A 132 -3.84 -10.76 -1.58
CA ALA A 132 -3.00 -10.23 -2.63
C ALA A 132 -1.89 -11.21 -3.02
N GLN A 133 -1.67 -11.36 -4.32
CA GLN A 133 -0.44 -11.94 -4.87
C GLN A 133 0.40 -10.81 -5.45
N PHE A 134 1.52 -10.52 -4.80
CA PHE A 134 2.42 -9.43 -5.18
C PHE A 134 3.64 -9.98 -5.93
N SER A 135 3.82 -9.50 -7.15
CA SER A 135 4.90 -9.90 -8.06
C SER A 135 5.16 -8.80 -9.09
N ASN A 136 6.13 -9.03 -9.97
CA ASN A 136 6.44 -8.08 -11.04
C ASN A 136 5.29 -7.88 -12.05
N SER A 137 4.42 -8.89 -12.23
CA SER A 137 3.25 -8.78 -13.11
C SER A 137 2.09 -8.02 -12.47
N THR A 138 1.93 -8.10 -11.14
CA THR A 138 0.85 -7.41 -10.41
C THR A 138 1.26 -6.04 -9.86
N LEU A 139 2.55 -5.71 -9.86
CA LEU A 139 3.08 -4.43 -9.36
C LEU A 139 2.39 -3.18 -9.93
N GLY A 140 1.93 -3.24 -11.18
CA GLY A 140 1.20 -2.14 -11.82
C GLY A 140 -0.11 -1.78 -11.08
N LEU A 141 -0.76 -2.77 -10.46
CA LEU A 141 -2.00 -2.59 -9.70
C LEU A 141 -1.76 -1.83 -8.39
N TYR A 142 -0.58 -1.98 -7.79
CA TYR A 142 -0.23 -1.45 -6.47
C TYR A 142 0.72 -0.24 -6.53
N SER A 143 0.95 0.33 -7.71
CA SER A 143 1.92 1.41 -7.87
C SER A 143 1.50 2.70 -7.16
N SER A 144 0.20 2.95 -7.00
CA SER A 144 -0.35 4.04 -6.18
C SER A 144 -0.09 3.82 -4.70
N ASP A 145 -0.37 2.62 -4.22
CA ASP A 145 -0.22 2.19 -2.83
C ASP A 145 1.23 2.29 -2.38
N LEU A 146 2.16 1.72 -3.16
CA LEU A 146 3.59 1.79 -2.83
C LEU A 146 4.14 3.22 -2.83
N LYS A 147 3.58 4.12 -3.65
CA LYS A 147 3.94 5.54 -3.63
C LYS A 147 3.36 6.26 -2.41
N SER A 148 2.17 5.86 -1.93
CA SER A 148 1.60 6.46 -0.72
C SER A 148 2.42 6.08 0.51
N TRP A 149 3.02 4.89 0.55
CA TRP A 149 3.92 4.47 1.64
C TRP A 149 5.07 5.45 1.84
N ALA A 150 5.65 5.97 0.75
CA ALA A 150 6.75 6.94 0.81
C ALA A 150 6.40 8.20 1.61
N THR A 151 5.11 8.59 1.65
CA THR A 151 4.65 9.77 2.42
C THR A 151 4.63 9.54 3.92
N SER A 152 4.75 8.28 4.34
CA SER A 152 4.75 7.83 5.73
C SER A 152 6.16 7.55 6.24
N PHE A 153 7.19 7.69 5.41
CA PHE A 153 8.57 7.32 5.71
C PHE A 153 9.46 8.55 5.90
N ASP A 154 10.33 8.50 6.92
CA ASP A 154 11.50 9.38 6.96
C ASP A 154 12.52 8.97 5.88
N THR A 155 13.53 9.82 5.68
CA THR A 155 14.61 9.52 4.74
C THR A 155 15.40 8.30 5.20
N GLY A 156 15.61 7.34 4.30
CA GLY A 156 16.46 6.18 4.56
C GLY A 156 15.76 5.01 5.23
N VAL A 157 14.42 5.01 5.29
CA VAL A 157 13.64 3.84 5.74
C VAL A 157 14.00 2.60 4.92
N GLU A 158 14.06 1.47 5.61
CA GLU A 158 14.34 0.15 5.03
C GLU A 158 13.07 -0.72 5.05
N ILE A 159 12.82 -1.47 3.98
CA ILE A 159 11.76 -2.47 3.93
C ILE A 159 12.40 -3.85 3.91
N LEU A 160 12.14 -4.63 4.95
CA LEU A 160 12.64 -5.99 5.13
C LEU A 160 11.50 -6.97 4.86
N ILE A 161 11.62 -7.76 3.79
CA ILE A 161 10.55 -8.66 3.32
C ILE A 161 10.97 -10.11 3.58
N TYR A 162 10.27 -10.74 4.51
CA TYR A 162 10.41 -12.15 4.86
C TYR A 162 9.37 -12.96 4.07
N GLY A 163 9.80 -13.51 2.94
CA GLY A 163 9.00 -14.40 2.11
C GLY A 163 9.94 -15.23 1.26
N SER A 164 9.77 -16.56 1.30
CA SER A 164 10.72 -17.47 0.65
C SER A 164 10.86 -17.13 -0.84
N ASN A 165 12.09 -17.02 -1.33
CA ASN A 165 12.46 -16.81 -2.73
C ASN A 165 11.92 -15.51 -3.35
N PHE A 166 11.37 -14.57 -2.58
CA PHE A 166 10.83 -13.33 -3.13
C PHE A 166 11.91 -12.48 -3.82
N GLY A 167 13.08 -12.39 -3.19
CA GLY A 167 14.21 -11.62 -3.68
C GLY A 167 14.87 -12.16 -4.96
N VAL A 168 14.49 -13.37 -5.42
CA VAL A 168 14.99 -13.93 -6.69
C VAL A 168 14.71 -12.98 -7.86
N ASP A 169 13.60 -12.24 -7.83
CA ASP A 169 13.34 -11.17 -8.79
C ASP A 169 13.91 -9.83 -8.31
N ARG A 170 15.20 -9.63 -8.57
CA ARG A 170 15.88 -8.37 -8.25
C ARG A 170 15.24 -7.14 -8.91
N LYS A 171 14.70 -7.28 -10.13
CA LYS A 171 14.07 -6.16 -10.84
C LYS A 171 12.80 -5.70 -10.12
N LEU A 172 12.04 -6.64 -9.57
CA LEU A 172 10.91 -6.31 -8.71
C LEU A 172 11.36 -5.48 -7.51
N LEU A 173 12.42 -5.90 -6.80
CA LEU A 173 12.94 -5.15 -5.64
C LEU A 173 13.37 -3.73 -6.01
N GLU A 174 14.04 -3.55 -7.15
CA GLU A 174 14.46 -2.23 -7.66
C GLU A 174 13.27 -1.32 -7.96
N ARG A 175 12.19 -1.89 -8.52
CA ARG A 175 10.94 -1.15 -8.78
C ARG A 175 10.22 -0.78 -7.49
N VAL A 176 10.16 -1.69 -6.51
CA VAL A 176 9.60 -1.40 -5.17
C VAL A 176 10.39 -0.29 -4.49
N SER A 177 11.72 -0.38 -4.48
CA SER A 177 12.60 0.68 -3.95
C SER A 177 12.37 2.02 -4.63
N THR A 178 12.16 2.01 -5.96
CA THR A 178 11.87 3.24 -6.71
C THR A 178 10.53 3.86 -6.34
N LEU A 179 9.49 3.04 -6.14
CA LEU A 179 8.15 3.53 -5.81
C LEU A 179 8.03 4.02 -4.38
N THR A 180 8.69 3.33 -3.44
CA THR A 180 8.61 3.61 -2.00
C THR A 180 9.68 4.61 -1.53
N GLY A 181 10.75 4.81 -2.31
CA GLY A 181 11.92 5.57 -1.88
C GLY A 181 12.76 4.87 -0.81
N ALA A 182 12.40 3.66 -0.40
CA ALA A 182 13.06 2.91 0.66
C ALA A 182 14.19 2.03 0.12
N ASN A 183 15.13 1.68 0.99
CA ASN A 183 16.05 0.57 0.72
C ASN A 183 15.32 -0.75 0.97
N ILE A 184 15.65 -1.80 0.23
CA ILE A 184 14.94 -3.09 0.30
C ILE A 184 15.92 -4.19 0.67
N ALA A 185 15.51 -5.06 1.58
CA ALA A 185 16.14 -6.35 1.84
C ALA A 185 15.10 -7.48 1.74
N ALA A 186 15.43 -8.57 1.07
CA ALA A 186 14.54 -9.71 0.91
C ALA A 186 15.33 -11.04 0.82
N SER A 187 14.70 -12.14 1.22
CA SER A 187 15.25 -13.48 1.06
C SER A 187 15.10 -13.95 -0.39
N SER A 188 16.18 -14.48 -0.96
CA SER A 188 16.26 -15.13 -2.27
C SER A 188 16.17 -16.65 -2.22
N ASP A 189 16.06 -17.23 -1.03
CA ASP A 189 15.90 -18.66 -0.82
C ASP A 189 14.82 -18.94 0.22
N ARG A 190 14.86 -20.11 0.88
CA ARG A 190 13.82 -20.50 1.81
C ARG A 190 14.01 -19.76 3.13
N THR A 191 13.04 -18.96 3.54
CA THR A 191 13.07 -18.29 4.85
C THR A 191 12.42 -19.17 5.94
N GLY A 192 13.02 -19.27 7.12
CA GLY A 192 12.47 -19.91 8.31
C GLY A 192 13.39 -20.98 8.90
N SER A 193 12.81 -22.14 9.26
CA SER A 193 13.51 -23.19 10.00
C SER A 193 14.69 -23.80 9.24
N SER A 194 15.86 -23.82 9.87
CA SER A 194 17.05 -24.53 9.36
C SER A 194 16.87 -26.03 9.24
N THR A 195 16.03 -26.63 10.09
CA THR A 195 15.68 -28.06 10.01
C THR A 195 14.88 -28.40 8.74
N LEU A 196 14.25 -27.39 8.13
CA LEU A 196 13.50 -27.51 6.87
C LEU A 196 14.28 -26.91 5.68
N GLY A 197 15.58 -26.64 5.87
CA GLY A 197 16.47 -26.10 4.85
C GLY A 197 16.18 -24.65 4.47
N GLY A 198 15.73 -23.84 5.44
CA GLY A 198 15.69 -22.39 5.30
C GLY A 198 16.57 -21.68 6.31
N ASP A 199 16.66 -20.37 6.21
CA ASP A 199 17.32 -19.53 7.20
C ASP A 199 16.62 -18.18 7.35
N TRP A 200 17.23 -17.23 8.03
CA TRP A 200 16.65 -15.92 8.32
C TRP A 200 17.41 -14.79 7.64
N GLU A 201 18.31 -15.12 6.72
CA GLU A 201 19.05 -14.14 5.96
C GLU A 201 18.13 -13.42 4.97
N LEU A 202 18.51 -12.19 4.64
CA LEU A 202 17.90 -11.39 3.59
C LEU A 202 19.03 -11.03 2.62
N GLU A 203 19.41 -12.00 1.79
CA GLU A 203 20.61 -11.94 0.95
C GLU A 203 20.49 -10.84 -0.11
N GLN A 204 19.28 -10.55 -0.59
CA GLN A 204 19.06 -9.57 -1.65
C GLN A 204 18.85 -8.19 -1.06
N LYS A 205 19.74 -7.27 -1.45
CA LYS A 205 19.72 -5.88 -0.99
C LYS A 205 19.69 -4.91 -2.17
N VAL A 206 18.82 -3.91 -2.08
CA VAL A 206 18.73 -2.78 -3.01
C VAL A 206 18.81 -1.50 -2.18
N VAL A 207 19.89 -0.73 -2.38
CA VAL A 207 20.15 0.51 -1.64
C VAL A 207 20.15 1.67 -2.63
N ARG A 208 19.31 2.69 -2.41
CA ARG A 208 19.16 3.86 -3.31
C ARG A 208 19.32 5.19 -2.59
N VAL A 209 19.12 5.24 -1.28
CA VAL A 209 19.26 6.46 -0.46
C VAL A 209 20.68 6.51 0.14
N ASN A 210 21.12 7.67 0.64
CA ASN A 210 22.46 7.96 1.22
C ASN A 210 22.80 7.15 2.50
N THR A 211 22.53 5.86 2.50
CA THR A 211 22.94 4.88 3.50
C THR A 211 23.93 3.93 2.83
N ALA A 212 25.00 3.56 3.53
CA ALA A 212 26.04 2.70 2.96
C ALA A 212 25.56 1.24 2.76
N ALA A 213 24.59 0.79 3.57
CA ALA A 213 24.07 -0.57 3.57
C ALA A 213 22.71 -0.64 4.29
N ILE A 214 22.04 -1.78 4.17
CA ILE A 214 20.94 -2.18 5.07
C ILE A 214 21.51 -2.37 6.47
N ALA A 215 21.02 -1.60 7.45
CA ALA A 215 21.50 -1.59 8.83
C ALA A 215 20.49 -2.16 9.84
N THR A 216 19.22 -2.31 9.44
CA THR A 216 18.16 -2.81 10.33
C THR A 216 18.36 -4.28 10.67
N GLN A 217 18.20 -4.60 11.95
CA GLN A 217 18.23 -5.97 12.45
C GLN A 217 16.92 -6.71 12.14
N LEU A 218 16.95 -8.04 12.12
CA LEU A 218 15.73 -8.83 11.93
C LEU A 218 14.68 -8.50 13.01
N ALA A 219 13.39 -8.62 12.69
CA ALA A 219 12.30 -8.29 13.60
C ALA A 219 12.25 -9.16 14.87
N PHE A 220 12.82 -10.36 14.82
CA PHE A 220 12.62 -11.39 15.85
C PHE A 220 13.84 -11.59 16.74
N GLN A 221 13.57 -11.97 17.98
CA GLN A 221 14.58 -12.38 18.95
C GLN A 221 15.27 -13.68 18.51
N PRO A 222 16.55 -13.89 18.87
CA PRO A 222 17.29 -15.11 18.51
C PRO A 222 16.60 -16.42 18.92
N THR A 223 15.95 -16.45 20.10
CA THR A 223 15.22 -17.64 20.57
C THR A 223 14.10 -18.02 19.61
N THR A 224 13.36 -17.05 19.10
CA THR A 224 12.29 -17.25 18.12
C THR A 224 12.83 -17.81 16.81
N LEU A 225 13.90 -17.19 16.29
CA LEU A 225 14.55 -17.63 15.06
C LEU A 225 15.05 -19.08 15.16
N ASN A 226 15.56 -19.47 16.33
CA ASN A 226 16.11 -20.81 16.58
C ASN A 226 15.04 -21.89 16.84
N THR A 227 13.84 -21.51 17.26
CA THR A 227 12.78 -22.46 17.68
C THR A 227 11.62 -22.57 16.70
N TYR A 228 11.51 -21.64 15.76
CA TYR A 228 10.47 -21.67 14.74
C TYR A 228 10.59 -22.92 13.85
N ALA A 229 9.47 -23.62 13.68
CA ALA A 229 9.41 -24.98 13.11
C ALA A 229 8.78 -25.03 11.71
N ALA A 230 8.64 -23.90 11.03
CA ALA A 230 8.06 -23.82 9.69
C ALA A 230 8.92 -22.96 8.76
N THR A 231 8.52 -22.86 7.49
CA THR A 231 9.14 -21.98 6.50
C THR A 231 8.09 -21.05 5.91
N PHE A 232 8.54 -19.97 5.28
CA PHE A 232 7.68 -18.95 4.67
C PHE A 232 7.41 -19.26 3.20
N SER A 233 7.18 -20.53 2.87
CA SER A 233 6.98 -20.99 1.49
C SER A 233 5.49 -21.06 1.15
N LEU A 234 5.11 -20.65 -0.07
CA LEU A 234 3.72 -20.60 -0.55
C LEU A 234 3.08 -21.99 -0.70
#